data_AF-A0A940BA30-F1
#
_entry.id   AF-A0A940BA30-F1
#
_cell.length_a   1.000
_cell.length_b   1.000
_cell.length_c   1.000
_cell.angle_alpha   90.00
_cell.angle_beta   90.00
_cell.angle_gamma   90.00
#
_symmetry.space_group_name_H-M   'P 1'
#
loop_
_entity.id
_entity.type
_entity.pdbx_description
1 polymer ?
#
loop_
_entity_poly.entity_id
_entity_poly.type
_entity_poly.pdbx_seq_one_letter_code
_entity_poly.pdbx_strand_id
1 'polypeptide(L)'
;QRYTLPTGGFTRFHSVKNALEYVPDGALVAVHDGVRPFVTPEFLESLFEEADKCGAVAPVVPLVESIRELTVDGTVPADRSRFVAVQTPQVFRSEILRKAYAQSYDTSFTDDLTVVQKAGFPIKTVEGLRYNVKITTPDDLRLAEALL
;
A
#
# COMPACT_ATOMS: atom_id res chain seq x y z
N GLN A 1 15.88 18.81 -3.76
CA GLN A 1 15.38 17.41 -3.65
C GLN A 1 16.29 16.51 -4.49
N ARG A 2 16.66 15.34 -3.97
CA ARG A 2 17.33 14.29 -4.75
C ARG A 2 16.26 13.30 -5.17
N TYR A 3 15.96 13.23 -6.46
CA TYR A 3 15.11 12.19 -7.03
C TYR A 3 15.95 11.30 -7.92
N THR A 4 15.70 9.99 -7.87
CA THR A 4 16.15 9.04 -8.87
C THR A 4 14.91 8.59 -9.63
N LEU A 5 15.02 8.44 -10.95
CA LEU A 5 13.93 7.98 -11.80
C LEU A 5 14.25 6.59 -12.37
N PRO A 6 13.92 5.51 -11.63
CA PRO A 6 14.02 4.15 -12.15
C PRO A 6 13.08 3.97 -13.35
N THR A 7 13.45 3.06 -14.26
CA THR A 7 12.53 2.64 -15.31
C THR A 7 11.35 1.88 -14.71
N GLY A 8 10.12 2.24 -15.10
CA GLY A 8 8.93 1.47 -14.75
C GLY A 8 8.96 0.05 -15.36
N GLY A 9 8.05 -0.81 -14.91
CA GLY A 9 7.85 -2.14 -15.47
C GLY A 9 6.43 -2.36 -15.96
N PHE A 10 6.18 -3.57 -16.48
CA PHE A 10 4.87 -3.96 -17.02
C PHE A 10 3.73 -3.96 -15.99
N THR A 11 4.06 -4.17 -14.72
CA THR A 11 3.11 -4.15 -13.60
C THR A 11 3.68 -3.35 -12.44
N ARG A 12 2.83 -3.01 -11.46
CA ARG A 12 3.26 -2.38 -10.20
C ARG A 12 4.43 -3.12 -9.55
N PHE A 13 4.37 -4.45 -9.52
CA PHE A 13 5.43 -5.30 -8.97
C PHE A 13 6.78 -5.03 -9.64
N HIS A 14 6.82 -5.00 -10.97
CA HIS A 14 8.06 -4.78 -11.72
C HIS A 14 8.61 -3.36 -11.51
N SER A 15 7.73 -2.35 -11.48
CA SER A 15 8.14 -0.96 -11.19
C SER A 15 8.77 -0.80 -9.81
N VAL A 16 8.16 -1.39 -8.77
CA VAL A 16 8.72 -1.36 -7.41
C VAL A 16 10.03 -2.13 -7.36
N LYS A 17 10.09 -3.32 -7.98
CA LYS A 17 11.31 -4.14 -8.04
C LYS A 17 12.51 -3.37 -8.62
N ASN A 18 12.31 -2.66 -9.73
CA ASN A 18 13.35 -1.83 -10.34
C ASN A 18 13.78 -0.68 -9.41
N ALA A 19 12.84 -0.06 -8.69
CA ALA A 19 13.16 1.02 -7.76
C ALA A 19 13.96 0.54 -6.55
N LEU A 20 13.75 -0.70 -6.09
CA LEU A 20 14.47 -1.27 -4.95
C LEU A 20 15.98 -1.41 -5.18
N GLU A 21 16.45 -1.46 -6.43
CA GLU A 21 17.89 -1.49 -6.74
C GLU A 21 18.63 -0.24 -6.24
N TYR A 22 17.92 0.87 -6.07
CA TYR A 22 18.47 2.15 -5.61
C TYR A 22 18.32 2.37 -4.11
N VAL A 23 17.62 1.47 -3.42
CA VAL A 23 17.41 1.56 -1.97
C VAL A 23 18.64 0.98 -1.26
N PRO A 24 19.27 1.71 -0.33
CA PRO A 24 20.37 1.17 0.46
C PRO A 24 19.88 0.13 1.47
N ASP A 25 20.78 -0.79 1.83
CA ASP A 25 20.51 -1.73 2.93
C ASP A 25 20.37 -0.98 4.27
N GLY A 26 19.64 -1.57 5.22
CA GLY A 26 19.33 -0.95 6.51
C GLY A 26 18.28 0.16 6.47
N ALA A 27 17.71 0.48 5.30
CA ALA A 27 16.72 1.54 5.17
C ALA A 27 15.30 1.08 5.53
N LEU A 28 14.47 2.05 5.95
CA LEU A 28 13.01 1.93 5.89
C LEU A 28 12.51 2.52 4.57
N VAL A 29 11.63 1.79 3.90
CA VAL A 29 11.16 2.07 2.54
C VAL A 29 9.66 2.27 2.58
N ALA A 30 9.20 3.47 2.25
CA ALA A 30 7.79 3.74 2.01
C ALA A 30 7.47 3.56 0.52
N VAL A 31 6.63 2.59 0.18
CA VAL A 31 6.03 2.48 -1.16
C VAL A 31 4.70 3.23 -1.16
N HIS A 32 4.60 4.27 -1.97
CA HIS A 32 3.47 5.18 -1.98
C HIS A 32 2.92 5.40 -3.39
N ASP A 33 1.60 5.26 -3.54
CA ASP A 33 0.92 5.60 -4.79
C ASP A 33 0.94 7.12 -4.97
N GLY A 34 1.52 7.62 -6.06
CA GLY A 34 1.59 9.07 -6.35
C GLY A 34 0.23 9.77 -6.53
N VAL A 35 -0.87 9.01 -6.55
CA VAL A 35 -2.26 9.50 -6.63
C VAL A 35 -2.93 9.64 -5.26
N ARG A 36 -2.16 9.66 -4.17
CA ARG A 36 -2.64 9.85 -2.79
C ARG A 36 -2.01 11.09 -2.12
N PRO A 37 -2.42 12.31 -2.51
CA PRO A 37 -1.68 13.52 -2.14
C PRO A 37 -1.88 13.99 -0.68
N PHE A 38 -2.81 13.39 0.07
CA PHE A 38 -3.26 13.89 1.39
C PHE A 38 -2.65 13.16 2.59
N VAL A 39 -1.45 12.59 2.43
CA VAL A 39 -0.69 12.06 3.57
C VAL A 39 -0.07 13.21 4.36
N THR A 40 -0.09 13.13 5.69
CA THR A 40 0.54 14.15 6.55
C THR A 40 1.93 13.69 7.02
N PRO A 41 2.84 14.61 7.36
CA PRO A 41 4.14 14.27 7.95
C PRO A 41 4.03 13.42 9.21
N GLU A 42 3.11 13.76 10.12
CA GLU A 42 2.92 13.05 11.39
C GLU A 42 2.45 11.61 11.15
N PHE A 43 1.58 11.42 10.17
CA PHE A 43 1.13 10.10 9.78
C PHE A 43 2.26 9.28 9.16
N LEU A 44 3.08 9.87 8.29
CA LEU A 44 4.27 9.23 7.74
C LEU A 44 5.23 8.80 8.85
N GLU A 45 5.58 9.70 9.76
CA GLU A 45 6.45 9.43 10.91
C GLU A 45 5.95 8.23 11.72
N SER A 46 4.65 8.21 12.05
CA SER A 46 4.04 7.09 12.77
C SER A 46 4.18 5.73 12.04
N LEU A 47 4.08 5.73 10.71
CA LEU A 47 4.26 4.52 9.91
C LEU A 47 5.72 4.05 9.91
N PHE A 48 6.67 4.98 9.82
CA PHE A 48 8.09 4.66 9.90
C PHE A 48 8.47 4.12 11.29
N GLU A 49 7.99 4.72 12.37
CA GLU A 49 8.23 4.23 13.73
C GLU A 49 7.72 2.80 13.92
N GLU A 50 6.52 2.48 13.42
CA GLU A 50 5.99 1.11 13.56
C GLU A 50 6.66 0.12 12.62
N ALA A 51 7.06 0.54 11.42
CA ALA A 51 7.83 -0.30 10.52
C ALA A 51 9.23 -0.60 11.06
N ASP A 52 9.83 0.32 11.82
CA ASP A 52 11.09 0.06 12.50
C ASP A 52 10.95 -1.05 13.53
N LYS A 53 9.81 -1.13 14.23
CA LYS A 53 9.56 -2.19 15.23
C LYS A 53 9.13 -3.52 14.59
N CYS A 54 8.23 -3.47 13.60
CA CYS A 54 7.52 -4.65 13.07
C CYS A 54 8.05 -5.14 11.72
N GLY A 55 8.84 -4.35 11.01
CA GLY A 55 9.46 -4.69 9.72
C GLY A 55 8.59 -4.47 8.48
N ALA A 56 7.26 -4.59 8.57
CA ALA A 56 6.33 -4.37 7.46
C ALA A 56 5.00 -3.82 7.98
N VAL A 57 4.63 -2.60 7.60
CA VAL A 57 3.45 -1.88 8.09
C VAL A 57 2.65 -1.29 6.94
N ALA A 58 1.34 -1.38 7.03
CA ALA A 58 0.44 -0.63 6.17
C ALA A 58 -0.77 -0.05 6.91
N PRO A 59 -1.24 1.13 6.50
CA PRO A 59 -2.47 1.69 7.01
C PRO A 59 -3.69 1.02 6.39
N VAL A 60 -4.72 0.82 7.23
CA VAL A 60 -6.01 0.29 6.81
C VAL A 60 -7.15 1.15 7.36
N VAL A 61 -8.24 1.28 6.60
CA VAL A 61 -9.46 1.98 7.01
C VAL A 61 -10.68 1.06 6.89
N PRO A 62 -11.67 1.18 7.79
CA PRO A 62 -12.90 0.42 7.68
C PRO A 62 -13.66 0.77 6.40
N LEU A 63 -14.36 -0.21 5.83
CA LEU A 63 -15.25 0.04 4.68
C LEU A 63 -16.51 0.79 5.14
N VAL A 64 -16.96 1.76 4.33
CA VAL A 64 -18.12 2.62 4.62
C VAL A 64 -19.41 2.09 4.00
N GLU A 65 -19.32 1.56 2.77
CA GLU A 65 -20.48 1.00 2.06
C GLU A 65 -20.76 -0.44 2.48
N SER A 66 -21.99 -0.90 2.29
CA SER A 66 -22.31 -2.32 2.49
C SER A 66 -21.59 -3.17 1.45
N ILE A 67 -21.03 -4.30 1.86
CA ILE A 67 -20.33 -5.22 0.95
C ILE A 67 -21.18 -6.44 0.63
N ARG A 68 -21.04 -6.94 -0.59
CA ARG A 68 -21.68 -8.17 -1.05
C ARG A 68 -20.66 -9.04 -1.76
N GLU A 69 -20.76 -10.34 -1.59
CA GLU A 69 -20.01 -11.33 -2.35
C GLU A 69 -20.76 -11.66 -3.64
N LEU A 70 -20.03 -11.70 -4.75
CA LEU A 70 -20.57 -12.11 -6.05
C LEU A 70 -20.71 -13.63 -6.09
N THR A 71 -21.82 -14.11 -6.63
CA THR A 71 -22.12 -15.54 -6.81
C THR A 71 -22.56 -15.78 -8.26
N VAL A 72 -22.65 -17.04 -8.67
CA VAL A 72 -23.12 -17.39 -10.03
C VAL A 72 -24.54 -16.88 -10.32
N ASP A 73 -25.39 -16.78 -9.30
CA ASP A 73 -26.81 -16.42 -9.43
C ASP A 73 -27.13 -14.97 -8.98
N GLY A 74 -26.12 -14.17 -8.62
CA GLY A 74 -26.33 -12.82 -8.09
C GLY A 74 -25.36 -12.46 -6.97
N THR A 75 -25.85 -11.96 -5.85
CA THR A 75 -25.00 -11.50 -4.73
C THR A 75 -25.57 -11.83 -3.35
N VAL A 76 -24.70 -12.09 -2.39
CA VAL A 76 -25.06 -12.31 -0.97
C VAL A 76 -24.39 -11.25 -0.07
N PRO A 77 -25.01 -10.80 1.03
CA PRO A 77 -24.39 -9.83 1.92
C PRO A 77 -23.17 -10.45 2.64
N ALA A 78 -22.09 -9.68 2.79
CA ALA A 78 -20.93 -10.07 3.57
C ALA A 78 -20.81 -9.20 4.83
N ASP A 79 -20.31 -9.78 5.92
CA ASP A 79 -20.05 -9.02 7.16
C ASP A 79 -18.85 -8.09 6.95
N ARG A 80 -19.17 -6.81 6.75
CA ARG A 80 -18.21 -5.74 6.50
C ARG A 80 -17.16 -5.58 7.59
N SER A 81 -17.47 -5.92 8.84
CA SER A 81 -16.52 -5.76 9.96
C SER A 81 -15.25 -6.61 9.80
N ARG A 82 -15.31 -7.63 8.93
CA ARG A 82 -14.19 -8.52 8.59
C ARG A 82 -13.29 -7.99 7.47
N PHE A 83 -13.60 -6.83 6.89
CA PHE A 83 -12.91 -6.28 5.74
C PHE A 83 -12.46 -4.84 5.98
N VAL A 84 -11.31 -4.50 5.43
CA VAL A 84 -10.72 -3.16 5.48
C VAL A 84 -10.18 -2.79 4.11
N ALA A 85 -10.16 -1.49 3.81
CA ALA A 85 -9.44 -0.97 2.65
C ALA A 85 -8.00 -0.66 3.05
N VAL A 86 -7.05 -1.25 2.33
CA VAL A 86 -5.61 -0.97 2.50
C VAL A 86 -5.26 0.33 1.80
N GLN A 87 -4.45 1.15 2.46
CA GLN A 87 -3.93 2.41 1.93
C GLN A 87 -2.41 2.32 1.72
N THR A 88 -1.88 3.26 0.93
CA THR A 88 -0.44 3.55 0.89
C THR A 88 -0.22 4.91 1.55
N PRO A 89 0.94 5.20 2.17
CA PRO A 89 2.21 4.48 2.07
C PRO A 89 2.21 3.16 2.83
N GLN A 90 2.85 2.14 2.25
CA GLN A 90 3.20 0.91 2.96
C GLN A 90 4.70 0.95 3.26
N VAL A 91 5.10 0.74 4.52
CA VAL A 91 6.47 0.96 4.98
C VAL A 91 7.13 -0.35 5.40
N PHE A 92 8.33 -0.60 4.90
CA PHE A 92 9.03 -1.87 5.06
C PHE A 92 10.50 -1.66 5.41
N ARG A 93 11.10 -2.57 6.16
CA ARG A 93 12.56 -2.73 6.18
C ARG A 93 13.03 -3.19 4.80
N SER A 94 14.08 -2.54 4.30
CA SER A 94 14.62 -2.77 2.95
C SER A 94 14.95 -4.24 2.68
N GLU A 95 15.48 -4.94 3.68
CA GLU A 95 15.86 -6.35 3.57
C GLU A 95 14.64 -7.27 3.44
N ILE A 96 13.56 -6.96 4.15
CA ILE A 96 12.29 -7.70 4.05
C ILE A 96 11.71 -7.49 2.66
N LEU A 97 11.61 -6.23 2.23
CA LEU A 97 11.01 -5.88 0.95
C LEU A 97 11.81 -6.45 -0.22
N ARG A 98 13.15 -6.34 -0.19
CA ARG A 98 14.03 -6.88 -1.24
C ARG A 98 13.97 -8.40 -1.31
N LYS A 99 13.97 -9.10 -0.16
CA LYS A 99 13.78 -10.56 -0.12
C LYS A 99 12.42 -10.98 -0.66
N ALA A 100 11.36 -10.24 -0.33
CA ALA A 100 10.03 -10.50 -0.86
C ALA A 100 9.98 -10.31 -2.38
N TYR A 101 10.57 -9.24 -2.91
CA TYR A 101 10.59 -8.95 -4.36
C TYR A 101 11.56 -9.84 -5.18
N ALA A 102 12.39 -10.64 -4.53
CA ALA A 102 13.23 -11.65 -5.19
C ALA A 102 12.41 -12.83 -5.73
N GLN A 103 11.17 -13.03 -5.25
CA GLN A 103 10.28 -14.07 -5.76
C GLN A 103 9.79 -13.76 -7.18
N SER A 104 9.22 -14.77 -7.84
CA SER A 104 8.58 -14.59 -9.15
C SER A 104 7.28 -13.80 -9.02
N TYR A 105 6.94 -13.02 -10.05
CA TYR A 105 5.67 -12.32 -10.09
C TYR A 105 4.49 -13.31 -10.06
N ASP A 106 3.47 -13.00 -9.26
CA ASP A 106 2.20 -13.71 -9.16
C ASP A 106 1.06 -12.72 -9.41
N THR A 107 0.06 -13.12 -10.18
CA THR A 107 -1.15 -12.33 -10.45
C THR A 107 -1.96 -12.01 -9.20
N SER A 108 -1.77 -12.74 -8.10
CA SER A 108 -2.41 -12.45 -6.82
C SER A 108 -1.82 -11.23 -6.10
N PHE A 109 -0.69 -10.68 -6.57
CA PHE A 109 -0.08 -9.50 -5.96
C PHE A 109 -0.85 -8.24 -6.33
N THR A 110 -1.63 -7.75 -5.38
CA THR A 110 -2.47 -6.54 -5.51
C THR A 110 -1.82 -5.31 -4.89
N ASP A 111 -0.88 -5.49 -3.97
CA ASP A 111 -0.10 -4.45 -3.27
C ASP A 111 1.25 -5.00 -2.78
N ASP A 112 2.04 -4.23 -2.01
CA ASP A 112 3.35 -4.73 -1.51
C ASP A 112 3.19 -5.67 -0.31
N LEU A 113 2.13 -5.52 0.49
CA LEU A 113 1.83 -6.44 1.60
C LEU A 113 1.64 -7.86 1.11
N THR A 114 0.87 -8.07 0.04
CA THR A 114 0.64 -9.41 -0.52
C THR A 114 1.94 -10.06 -1.00
N VAL A 115 2.88 -9.28 -1.55
CA VAL A 115 4.23 -9.75 -1.92
C VAL A 115 5.01 -10.18 -0.67
N VAL A 116 5.02 -9.34 0.37
CA VAL A 116 5.74 -9.59 1.63
C VAL A 116 5.15 -10.77 2.40
N GLN A 117 3.81 -10.88 2.49
CA GLN A 117 3.11 -11.99 3.12
C GLN A 117 3.36 -13.31 2.40
N LYS A 118 3.34 -13.32 1.05
CA LYS A 118 3.63 -14.53 0.26
C LYS A 118 5.04 -15.04 0.49
N ALA A 119 5.99 -14.14 0.73
CA ALA A 119 7.37 -14.47 1.10
C ALA A 119 7.53 -14.95 2.57
N GLY A 120 6.44 -15.07 3.33
CA GLY A 120 6.42 -15.61 4.69
C GLY A 120 6.76 -14.59 5.78
N PHE A 121 6.84 -13.31 5.45
CA PHE A 121 7.08 -12.27 6.45
C PHE A 121 5.77 -11.81 7.10
N PRO A 122 5.77 -11.57 8.42
CA PRO A 122 4.61 -11.02 9.09
C PRO A 122 4.38 -9.58 8.62
N ILE A 123 3.11 -9.16 8.61
CA ILE A 123 2.73 -7.77 8.39
C ILE A 123 1.97 -7.24 9.60
N LYS A 124 2.03 -5.94 9.79
CA LYS A 124 1.25 -5.22 10.78
C LYS A 124 0.38 -4.19 10.08
N THR A 125 -0.88 -4.09 10.49
CA THR A 125 -1.76 -3.01 10.06
C THR A 125 -1.93 -1.99 11.16
N VAL A 126 -2.03 -0.72 10.78
CA VAL A 126 -2.35 0.41 11.68
C VAL A 126 -3.56 1.17 11.15
N GLU A 127 -4.15 2.04 11.97
CA GLU A 127 -5.25 2.89 11.53
C GLU A 127 -4.77 3.85 10.43
N GLY A 128 -5.50 3.89 9.31
CA GLY A 128 -5.24 4.80 8.20
C GLY A 128 -5.97 6.14 8.33
N LEU A 129 -5.82 6.99 7.30
CA LEU A 129 -6.47 8.30 7.27
C LEU A 129 -7.69 8.26 6.34
N ARG A 130 -8.86 8.67 6.82
CA ARG A 130 -10.07 8.73 5.98
C ARG A 130 -9.89 9.58 4.72
N TYR A 131 -9.15 10.68 4.82
CA TYR A 131 -8.92 11.61 3.72
C TYR A 131 -7.72 11.26 2.83
N ASN A 132 -6.98 10.19 3.14
CA ASN A 132 -5.92 9.67 2.27
C ASN A 132 -6.51 8.88 1.09
N VAL A 133 -7.37 9.57 0.33
CA VAL A 133 -8.12 9.02 -0.79
C VAL A 133 -7.20 8.75 -1.98
N LYS A 134 -7.52 7.71 -2.74
CA LYS A 134 -6.84 7.41 -4.00
C LYS A 134 -7.57 8.12 -5.12
N ILE A 135 -6.88 9.01 -5.83
CA ILE A 135 -7.45 9.69 -6.98
C ILE A 135 -7.43 8.72 -8.17
N THR A 136 -8.61 8.26 -8.58
CA THR A 136 -8.80 7.28 -9.66
C THR A 136 -9.80 7.70 -10.73
N THR A 137 -10.65 8.67 -10.41
CA THR A 137 -11.72 9.17 -11.25
C THR A 137 -11.68 10.70 -11.36
N PRO A 138 -12.33 11.30 -12.37
CA PRO A 138 -12.47 12.75 -12.45
C PRO A 138 -13.21 13.37 -11.26
N ASP A 139 -14.14 12.65 -10.63
CA ASP A 139 -14.84 13.15 -9.45
C ASP A 139 -13.93 13.18 -8.21
N ASP A 140 -12.98 12.24 -8.10
CA ASP A 140 -11.95 12.25 -7.06
C ASP A 140 -11.09 13.52 -7.11
N LEU A 141 -10.88 14.09 -8.31
CA LEU A 141 -10.15 15.36 -8.46
C LEU A 141 -10.92 16.54 -7.86
N ARG A 142 -12.25 16.58 -7.99
CA ARG A 142 -13.07 17.64 -7.37
C ARG A 142 -13.06 17.52 -5.85
N LEU A 143 -13.12 16.28 -5.34
CA LEU A 143 -12.94 16.04 -3.91
C LEU A 143 -11.55 16.49 -3.45
N ALA A 144 -10.52 16.17 -4.22
CA ALA A 144 -9.15 16.56 -3.91
C ALA A 144 -8.98 18.09 -3.85
N GLU A 145 -9.58 18.82 -4.79
CA GLU A 145 -9.58 20.30 -4.78
C GLU A 145 -10.24 20.87 -3.52
N ALA A 146 -11.32 20.25 -3.01
CA ALA A 146 -11.99 20.70 -1.79
C ALA A 146 -11.22 20.38 -0.49
N LEU A 147 -10.21 19.52 -0.54
CA LEU A 147 -9.36 19.13 0.60
C LEU A 147 -8.07 19.96 0.70
N LEU A 148 -7.72 20.73 -0.35
CA LEU A 148 -6.55 21.62 -0.39
C LEU A 148 -6.84 22.98 0.25
#